data_AF-A0A812VKW9-F1
#
_entry.id   AF-A0A812VKW9-F1
#
_cell.length_a   1.000
_cell.length_b   1.000
_cell.length_c   1.000
_cell.angle_alpha   90.00
_cell.angle_beta   90.00
_cell.angle_gamma   90.00
#
_symmetry.space_group_name_H-M   'P 1'
#
loop_
_entity.id
_entity.type
_entity.pdbx_description
1 polymer ?
#
loop_
_entity_poly.entity_id
_entity_poly.type
_entity_poly.pdbx_seq_one_letter_code
_entity_poly.pdbx_strand_id
1 'polypeptide(L)'
;MTDLLYHLLDEFLFSFSAEFVVCRRVEIIELDIVNLRGESSRKFDLERHPQGTEIKAITMHQMKVLTTTEVTTETGALPRVECSPEGDTIIASSPYECYVLVDI
;
A
#
# COMPACT_ATOMS: atom_id res chain seq x y z
N MET A 1 -4.65 -4.77 12.06
CA MET A 1 -4.46 -4.99 10.61
C MET A 1 -3.85 -3.77 9.94
N THR A 2 -4.33 -2.56 10.25
CA THR A 2 -3.73 -1.28 9.83
C THR A 2 -2.24 -1.16 10.17
N ASP A 3 -1.82 -1.60 11.36
CA ASP A 3 -0.43 -1.48 11.81
C ASP A 3 0.53 -2.32 10.95
N LEU A 4 0.11 -3.53 10.57
CA LEU A 4 0.90 -4.38 9.69
C LEU A 4 1.06 -3.75 8.30
N LEU A 5 -0.02 -3.17 7.76
CA LEU A 5 0.02 -2.47 6.48
C LEU A 5 0.91 -1.23 6.56
N TYR A 6 0.84 -0.48 7.67
CA TYR A 6 1.70 0.68 7.91
C TYR A 6 3.17 0.28 7.89
N HIS A 7 3.57 -0.68 8.72
CA HIS A 7 4.97 -1.13 8.78
C HIS A 7 5.45 -1.72 7.45
N LEU A 8 4.59 -2.46 6.75
CA LEU A 8 4.89 -2.98 5.43
C LEU A 8 5.24 -1.87 4.42
N LEU A 9 4.41 -0.83 4.36
CA LEU A 9 4.61 0.30 3.44
C LEU A 9 5.81 1.16 3.85
N ASP A 10 6.05 1.31 5.14
CA ASP A 10 7.20 2.03 5.68
C ASP A 10 8.53 1.34 5.31
N GLU A 11 8.60 0.00 5.38
CA GLU A 11 9.76 -0.77 4.91
C GLU A 11 10.01 -0.62 3.40
N PHE A 12 8.95 -0.53 2.59
CA PHE A 12 9.10 -0.25 1.16
C PHE A 12 9.60 1.17 0.90
N LEU A 13 9.09 2.16 1.65
CA LEU A 13 9.55 3.54 1.57
C LEU A 13 11.02 3.67 2.00
N PHE A 14 11.41 2.96 3.05
CA PHE A 14 12.79 2.86 3.50
C PHE A 14 13.68 2.23 2.43
N SER A 15 13.26 1.12 1.83
CA SER A 15 14.00 0.44 0.75
C SER A 15 14.21 1.35 -0.48
N PHE A 16 13.20 2.15 -0.82
CA PHE A 16 13.34 3.17 -1.85
C PHE A 16 14.32 4.28 -1.43
N SER A 17 14.18 4.81 -0.21
CA SER A 17 15.01 5.93 0.27
C SER A 17 16.49 5.54 0.47
N ALA A 18 16.76 4.32 0.92
CA ALA A 18 18.11 3.84 1.22
C ALA A 18 18.82 3.27 -0.02
N GLU A 19 18.11 2.51 -0.85
CA GLU A 19 18.71 1.73 -1.93
C GLU A 19 18.15 2.04 -3.32
N PHE A 20 17.22 3.00 -3.42
CA PHE A 20 16.46 3.32 -4.64
C PHE A 20 15.72 2.12 -5.21
N VAL A 21 15.30 1.17 -4.38
CA VAL A 21 14.55 0.00 -4.84
C VAL A 21 13.14 0.42 -5.23
N VAL A 22 12.78 0.14 -6.48
CA VAL A 22 11.42 0.30 -7.00
C VAL A 22 10.88 -1.03 -7.49
N CYS A 23 9.60 -1.24 -7.25
CA CYS A 23 8.86 -2.44 -7.64
C CYS A 23 7.76 -2.05 -8.62
N ARG A 24 7.64 -2.80 -9.72
CA ARG A 24 6.52 -2.63 -10.66
C ARG A 24 5.22 -3.25 -10.13
N ARG A 25 5.35 -4.38 -9.42
CA ARG A 25 4.24 -5.13 -8.83
C ARG A 25 4.74 -5.78 -7.55
N VAL A 26 3.94 -5.67 -6.49
CA VAL A 26 4.16 -6.38 -5.22
C VAL A 26 3.00 -7.35 -5.06
N GLU A 27 3.33 -8.61 -4.79
CA GLU A 27 2.34 -9.66 -4.51
C GLU A 27 2.63 -10.23 -3.12
N ILE A 28 1.60 -10.25 -2.28
CA ILE A 28 1.69 -10.78 -0.92
C ILE A 28 1.22 -12.23 -0.99
N ILE A 29 2.16 -13.18 -0.90
CA ILE A 29 1.87 -14.61 -1.03
C ILE A 29 1.34 -15.18 0.29
N GLU A 30 1.98 -14.82 1.41
CA GLU A 30 1.59 -15.23 2.76
C GLU A 30 1.70 -14.03 3.69
N LEU A 31 0.66 -13.83 4.50
CA LEU A 31 0.57 -12.80 5.53
C LEU A 31 0.80 -13.41 6.92
N ASP A 32 1.73 -14.36 6.99
CA ASP A 32 2.27 -14.90 8.22
C ASP A 32 3.80 -14.78 8.14
N ILE A 33 4.36 -13.98 9.04
CA ILE A 33 5.81 -13.74 9.20
C ILE A 33 6.58 -13.52 7.88
N VAL A 34 6.40 -12.33 7.28
CA VAL A 34 7.37 -11.62 6.41
C VAL A 34 7.99 -12.44 5.27
N ASN A 35 7.18 -12.92 4.32
CA ASN A 35 7.68 -13.32 3.00
C ASN A 35 7.00 -12.52 1.89
N LEU A 36 7.45 -11.28 1.72
CA LEU A 36 7.07 -10.44 0.59
C LEU A 36 7.99 -10.78 -0.59
N ARG A 37 7.43 -11.38 -1.65
CA ARG A 37 8.16 -11.60 -2.89
C ARG A 37 7.68 -10.59 -3.92
N GLY A 38 8.44 -9.51 -4.10
CA GLY A 38 8.26 -8.60 -5.24
C GLY A 38 8.89 -9.21 -6.49
N GLU A 39 8.09 -9.42 -7.55
CA GLU A 39 8.66 -9.73 -8.85
C GLU A 39 9.26 -8.44 -9.46
N SER A 40 10.60 -8.42 -9.57
CA SER A 40 11.40 -7.35 -10.19
C SER A 40 11.61 -6.08 -9.34
N SER A 41 12.30 -6.21 -8.20
CA SER A 41 12.99 -5.07 -7.57
C SER A 41 14.16 -4.62 -8.45
N ARG A 42 14.15 -3.36 -8.88
CA ARG A 42 15.26 -2.73 -9.61
C ARG A 42 15.63 -1.42 -8.92
N LYS A 43 16.86 -0.97 -9.15
CA LYS A 43 17.24 0.40 -8.78
C LYS A 43 16.52 1.39 -9.70
N PHE A 44 15.96 2.43 -9.09
CA PHE A 44 15.40 3.56 -9.79
C PHE A 44 16.50 4.24 -10.61
N ASP A 45 16.12 4.65 -11.80
CA ASP A 45 17.03 5.20 -12.82
C ASP A 45 16.24 6.26 -13.58
N LEU A 46 16.73 7.51 -13.53
CA LEU A 46 16.09 8.67 -14.14
C LEU A 46 15.96 8.57 -15.67
N GLU A 47 16.83 7.79 -16.33
CA GLU A 47 16.75 7.60 -17.78
C GLU A 47 15.62 6.63 -18.17
N ARG A 48 15.28 5.71 -17.26
CA ARG A 48 14.36 4.59 -17.53
C ARG A 48 13.00 4.77 -16.86
N HIS A 49 12.92 5.55 -15.79
CA HIS A 49 11.73 5.73 -14.98
C HIS A 49 11.31 7.20 -14.98
N PRO A 50 10.06 7.51 -15.34
CA PRO A 50 9.56 8.88 -15.25
C PRO A 50 9.54 9.33 -13.79
N GLN A 51 10.01 10.55 -13.54
CA GLN A 51 9.98 11.15 -12.22
C GLN A 51 8.55 11.59 -11.89
N GLY A 52 7.95 10.96 -10.88
CA GLY A 52 6.69 11.36 -10.29
C GLY A 52 6.90 12.26 -9.06
N THR A 53 5.94 12.24 -8.15
CA THR A 53 6.07 12.87 -6.84
C THR A 53 6.78 11.93 -5.86
N GLU A 54 7.82 12.43 -5.20
CA GLU A 54 8.49 11.70 -4.13
C GLU A 54 7.59 11.66 -2.89
N ILE A 55 7.48 10.48 -2.27
CA ILE A 55 6.76 10.30 -1.01
C ILE A 55 7.79 10.39 0.11
N LYS A 56 7.52 11.20 1.13
CA LYS A 56 8.41 11.41 2.30
C LYS A 56 8.02 10.56 3.51
N ALA A 57 6.72 10.30 3.68
CA ALA A 57 6.23 9.51 4.80
C ALA A 57 4.91 8.82 4.48
N ILE A 58 4.71 7.65 5.08
CA ILE A 58 3.41 7.00 5.18
C ILE A 58 2.74 7.46 6.46
N THR A 59 1.44 7.76 6.43
CA THR A 59 0.70 8.20 7.62
C THR A 59 -0.45 7.24 7.94
N MET A 60 -0.73 7.04 9.23
CA MET A 60 -1.91 6.29 9.67
C MET A 60 -3.21 7.12 9.57
N HIS A 61 -3.09 8.44 9.41
CA HIS A 61 -4.24 9.33 9.33
C HIS A 61 -5.12 8.97 8.14
N GLN A 62 -6.42 8.76 8.39
CA GLN A 62 -7.38 8.33 7.38
C GLN A 62 -7.02 7.00 6.68
N MET A 63 -6.16 6.17 7.26
CA MET A 63 -5.89 4.83 6.73
C MET A 63 -7.14 3.95 6.87
N LYS A 64 -7.54 3.30 5.76
CA LYS A 64 -8.72 2.43 5.73
C LYS A 64 -8.39 1.14 4.97
N VAL A 65 -8.83 0.01 5.53
CA VAL A 65 -8.80 -1.29 4.87
C VAL A 65 -10.23 -1.75 4.68
N LEU A 66 -10.68 -1.84 3.44
CA LEU A 66 -12.02 -2.28 3.08
C LEU A 66 -11.96 -3.74 2.66
N THR A 67 -12.81 -4.52 3.30
CA THR A 67 -13.16 -5.88 2.90
C THR A 67 -14.55 -5.87 2.25
N THR A 68 -15.03 -7.03 1.81
CA THR A 68 -16.38 -7.18 1.26
C THR A 68 -17.47 -6.71 2.25
N THR A 69 -17.26 -6.87 3.55
CA THR A 69 -18.28 -6.66 4.59
C THR A 69 -17.96 -5.52 5.55
N GLU A 70 -16.69 -5.20 5.74
CA GLU A 70 -16.24 -4.33 6.83
C GLU A 70 -15.18 -3.33 6.36
N VAL A 71 -15.19 -2.15 6.96
CA VAL A 71 -14.15 -1.13 6.85
C VAL A 71 -13.40 -1.08 8.17
N THR A 72 -12.12 -1.40 8.13
CA THR A 72 -11.21 -1.30 9.28
C THR A 72 -10.46 0.03 9.23
N THR A 73 -10.53 0.78 10.33
CA THR A 73 -9.83 2.06 10.52
C THR A 73 -9.09 2.07 11.86
N GLU A 74 -8.34 3.14 12.14
CA GLU A 74 -7.69 3.38 13.44
C GLU A 74 -8.67 3.40 14.63
N THR A 75 -9.95 3.72 14.40
CA THR A 75 -10.99 3.77 15.46
C THR A 75 -11.72 2.44 15.64
N GLY A 76 -11.46 1.44 14.79
CA GLY A 76 -12.08 0.12 14.84
C GLY A 76 -12.67 -0.33 13.50
N ALA A 77 -13.34 -1.49 13.53
CA ALA A 77 -14.04 -2.06 12.37
C ALA A 77 -15.51 -1.63 12.38
N LEU A 78 -15.98 -1.11 11.24
CA LEU A 78 -17.37 -0.72 11.01
C LEU A 78 -17.92 -1.50 9.81
N PRO A 79 -19.23 -1.81 9.77
CA PRO A 79 -19.82 -2.43 8.60
C PRO A 79 -19.67 -1.51 7.38
N ARG A 80 -19.36 -2.11 6.21
CA ARG A 80 -19.28 -1.38 4.94
C ARG A 80 -20.69 -0.98 4.52
N VAL A 81 -21.13 0.20 4.97
CA VAL A 81 -22.19 0.96 4.29
C VAL A 81 -21.68 1.21 2.87
N GLU A 82 -22.53 1.13 1.85
CA GLU A 82 -22.18 1.28 0.42
C GLU A 82 -21.34 2.55 0.16
N CYS A 83 -20.05 2.50 0.45
CA CYS A 83 -19.09 3.51 0.10
C CYS A 83 -18.77 3.25 -1.36
N SER A 84 -19.14 4.21 -2.21
CA SER A 84 -18.62 4.31 -3.56
C SER A 84 -17.09 4.13 -3.50
N PRO A 85 -16.48 3.27 -4.33
CA PRO A 85 -15.03 3.15 -4.37
C PRO A 85 -14.43 4.53 -4.67
N GLU A 86 -13.59 5.03 -3.77
CA GLU A 86 -12.92 6.33 -3.90
C GLU A 86 -11.59 6.16 -4.66
N GLY A 87 -11.63 5.64 -5.89
CA GLY A 87 -10.41 5.47 -6.69
C GLY A 87 -10.61 4.80 -8.05
N ASP A 88 -9.71 5.10 -9.00
CA ASP A 88 -9.78 4.63 -10.39
C ASP A 88 -9.24 3.20 -10.59
N THR A 89 -8.64 2.59 -9.57
CA THR A 89 -7.93 1.29 -9.69
C THR A 89 -8.78 0.14 -9.15
N ILE A 90 -9.91 -0.14 -9.79
CA ILE A 90 -10.71 -1.34 -9.48
C ILE A 90 -10.07 -2.54 -10.19
N ILE A 91 -9.28 -3.33 -9.46
CA ILE A 91 -8.97 -4.69 -9.90
C ILE A 91 -10.20 -5.53 -9.55
N ALA A 92 -11.03 -5.81 -10.55
CA ALA A 92 -12.33 -6.49 -10.41
C ALA A 92 -12.29 -7.86 -9.70
N SER A 93 -11.10 -8.39 -9.40
CA SER A 93 -10.88 -9.68 -8.73
C SER A 93 -10.21 -9.60 -7.35
N SER A 94 -9.95 -8.40 -6.79
CA SER A 94 -9.36 -8.29 -5.45
C SER A 94 -10.44 -8.09 -4.39
N PRO A 95 -10.58 -8.97 -3.39
CA PRO A 95 -11.56 -8.83 -2.30
C PRO A 95 -11.19 -7.77 -1.25
N TYR A 96 -10.00 -7.15 -1.38
CA TYR A 96 -9.46 -6.16 -0.46
C TYR A 96 -9.09 -4.87 -1.19
N GLU A 97 -9.46 -3.73 -0.59
CA GLU A 97 -9.06 -2.38 -1.01
C GLU A 97 -8.44 -1.64 0.18
N CYS A 98 -7.36 -0.89 -0.04
CA CYS A 98 -6.70 -0.10 1.00
C CYS A 98 -6.54 1.36 0.55
N TYR A 99 -6.85 2.29 1.45
CA TYR A 99 -6.64 3.73 1.26
C TYR A 99 -5.63 4.21 2.28
N VAL A 100 -4.60 4.91 1.80
CA VAL A 100 -3.49 5.41 2.62
C VAL A 100 -3.16 6.82 2.21
N LEU A 101 -3.02 7.71 3.19
CA LEU A 101 -2.50 9.04 2.96
C LEU A 101 -0.97 9.03 3.02
N VAL A 102 -0.37 9.65 2.02
CA VAL A 102 1.08 9.81 1.88
C VAL A 102 1.44 11.28 2.00
N ASP A 103 2.55 11.57 2.68
CA ASP A 103 3.15 12.89 2.75
C ASP A 103 4.17 13.05 1.61
N ILE A 104 4.16 14.20 0.94
CA ILE A 104 4.94 14.48 -0.29
C ILE A 104 5.92 15.65 -0.12
#